data_AF-A0A0F9NTW1-F1
#
_entry.id   AF-A0A0F9NTW1-F1
#
_cell.length_a   1.000
_cell.length_b   1.000
_cell.length_c   1.000
_cell.angle_alpha   90.00
_cell.angle_beta   90.00
_cell.angle_gamma   90.00
#
_symmetry.space_group_name_H-M   'P 1'
#
loop_
_entity.id
_entity.type
_entity.pdbx_description
1 polymer ?
#
loop_
_entity_poly.entity_id
_entity_poly.type
_entity_poly.pdbx_seq_one_letter_code
_entity_poly.pdbx_strand_id
1 'polypeptide(L)'
;MLASGNYIVEADVDNWDVPVGLEEEFATSAVAIATDIITVTHDIATGIEVSFSTTGTLPAGLELDTTYYAIRASATTIKAATSPMNAASGSKVDITDVGTGTHTIRINWSQTFATTDVTIASDQITVSNAIDTACKLRFGSSESTPDLPAPLEVEVEYYAINVDSTHIKVATTPANAIASTNITITDVGSGTHSLYVGEGQTEYDRQQIINRVEDLINKITGDYFVSTAFVIYRNGNDNDFLDLGLKPDILTVTEIKISGVELTSSWWTYNTEAVYLDPEAVTSEEGDMAELHLRLKYKRRLFPRGNGNIKITGTYGWSSIPSRVHQAAIILCKANNDPALYPDFDSRLKSEKLGDYSYTLSEGTTKYSTGIDEVDDLLREYIRKKPMLGAV
;
A
#
# COMPACT_ATOMS: atom_id res chain seq x y z
N MET A 1 -12.33 -9.75 2.76
CA MET A 1 -11.75 -10.22 4.04
C MET A 1 -10.55 -9.32 4.26
N LEU A 2 -10.71 -8.28 5.08
CA LEU A 2 -9.69 -7.25 5.31
C LEU A 2 -8.56 -7.88 6.14
N ALA A 3 -7.49 -8.29 5.46
CA ALA A 3 -6.29 -8.84 6.10
C ALA A 3 -5.08 -7.91 5.91
N SER A 4 -5.33 -6.61 5.70
CA SER A 4 -4.29 -5.60 5.81
C SER A 4 -3.98 -5.39 7.29
N GLY A 5 -2.71 -5.54 7.65
CA GLY A 5 -2.22 -5.38 9.01
C GLY A 5 -2.04 -3.93 9.44
N ASN A 6 -2.38 -2.95 8.58
CA ASN A 6 -2.19 -1.51 8.81
C ASN A 6 -0.76 -1.22 9.27
N TYR A 7 0.21 -1.78 8.55
CA TYR A 7 1.63 -1.64 8.82
C TYR A 7 2.12 -0.23 8.57
N ILE A 8 1.51 0.44 7.59
CA ILE A 8 1.77 1.82 7.17
C ILE A 8 0.45 2.46 6.77
N VAL A 9 0.37 3.79 6.89
CA VAL A 9 -0.69 4.61 6.33
C VAL A 9 -0.19 5.36 5.10
N GLU A 10 -1.09 6.01 4.37
CA GLU A 10 -0.71 6.79 3.18
C GLU A 10 0.37 7.84 3.46
N ALA A 11 0.28 8.50 4.61
CA ALA A 11 1.23 9.53 5.02
C ALA A 11 2.65 9.00 5.27
N ASP A 12 2.84 7.70 5.43
CA ASP A 12 4.17 7.10 5.68
C ASP A 12 4.97 6.90 4.38
N VAL A 13 4.31 6.95 3.22
CA VAL A 13 4.93 6.77 1.90
C VAL A 13 5.14 8.15 1.25
N ASP A 14 6.28 8.79 1.52
CA ASP A 14 6.66 10.01 0.77
C ASP A 14 6.60 9.72 -0.74
N ASN A 15 6.05 10.66 -1.53
CA ASN A 15 5.78 10.58 -2.99
C ASN A 15 4.35 10.14 -3.39
N TRP A 16 3.40 10.19 -2.46
CA TRP A 16 1.96 10.12 -2.74
C TRP A 16 1.25 11.49 -2.73
N ASP A 17 2.03 12.55 -2.44
CA ASP A 17 1.59 13.92 -2.17
C ASP A 17 1.34 14.76 -3.44
N VAL A 18 1.01 14.12 -4.57
CA VAL A 18 0.50 14.86 -5.74
C VAL A 18 -1.03 14.95 -5.58
N PRO A 19 -1.57 16.11 -5.15
CA PRO A 19 -3.02 16.27 -5.07
C PRO A 19 -3.67 16.06 -6.43
N VAL A 20 -4.87 15.49 -6.42
CA VAL A 20 -5.71 15.40 -7.62
C VAL A 20 -6.02 16.81 -8.10
N GLY A 21 -5.77 17.11 -9.38
CA GLY A 21 -6.00 18.46 -9.92
C GLY A 21 -4.83 19.42 -9.73
N LEU A 22 -3.59 18.95 -9.58
CA LEU A 22 -2.45 19.84 -9.37
C LEU A 22 -2.17 20.64 -10.64
N GLU A 23 -2.31 21.95 -10.52
CA GLU A 23 -1.82 22.92 -11.51
C GLU A 23 -0.70 23.74 -10.88
N GLU A 24 0.45 23.75 -11.53
CA GLU A 24 1.60 24.55 -11.10
C GLU A 24 2.14 25.38 -12.26
N GLU A 25 2.43 26.65 -12.00
CA GLU A 25 3.10 27.51 -12.96
C GLU A 25 4.61 27.49 -12.79
N PHE A 26 5.33 27.40 -13.90
CA PHE A 26 6.79 27.55 -13.94
C PHE A 26 7.20 28.56 -15.04
N ALA A 27 8.27 29.30 -14.75
CA ALA A 27 8.82 30.27 -15.69
C ALA A 27 9.84 29.61 -16.64
N THR A 28 10.17 30.28 -17.74
CA THR A 28 11.24 29.83 -18.66
C THR A 28 12.59 29.59 -17.96
N SER A 29 12.87 30.31 -16.86
CA SER A 29 14.07 30.11 -16.04
C SER A 29 14.12 28.78 -15.29
N ALA A 30 12.98 28.09 -15.15
CA ALA A 30 12.88 26.77 -14.53
C ALA A 30 13.24 25.64 -15.51
N VAL A 31 13.39 25.95 -16.80
CA VAL A 31 13.69 24.98 -17.86
C VAL A 31 15.19 24.99 -18.17
N ALA A 32 15.85 23.85 -17.98
CA ALA A 32 17.27 23.66 -18.22
C ALA A 32 17.50 22.77 -19.46
N ILE A 33 17.69 23.41 -20.63
CA ILE A 33 17.90 22.74 -21.93
C ILE A 33 19.14 21.84 -22.00
N ALA A 34 20.18 22.11 -21.20
CA ALA A 34 21.41 21.29 -21.23
C ALA A 34 21.20 19.90 -20.60
N THR A 35 20.17 19.77 -19.76
CA THR A 35 19.87 18.55 -19.00
C THR A 35 18.47 18.02 -19.26
N ASP A 36 17.65 18.77 -20.01
CA ASP A 36 16.23 18.55 -20.27
C ASP A 36 15.42 18.42 -18.97
N ILE A 37 15.74 19.28 -18.00
CA ILE A 37 15.13 19.30 -16.67
C ILE A 37 14.19 20.49 -16.56
N ILE A 38 13.02 20.24 -15.98
CA ILE A 38 12.04 21.26 -15.59
C ILE A 38 12.00 21.28 -14.06
N THR A 39 12.19 22.47 -13.48
CA THR A 39 12.08 22.67 -12.04
C THR A 39 10.61 22.87 -11.65
N VAL A 40 10.17 22.11 -10.66
CA VAL A 40 8.80 22.11 -10.11
C VAL A 40 8.86 22.27 -8.59
N THR A 41 7.75 22.64 -7.97
CA THR A 41 7.64 22.82 -6.52
C THR A 41 7.12 21.59 -5.78
N HIS A 42 6.49 20.67 -6.51
CA HIS A 42 5.97 19.41 -5.97
C HIS A 42 6.80 18.20 -6.42
N ASP A 43 6.81 17.16 -5.57
CA ASP A 43 7.46 15.89 -5.90
C ASP A 43 6.56 15.08 -6.84
N ILE A 44 7.01 14.90 -8.08
CA ILE A 44 6.26 14.20 -9.12
C ILE A 44 7.00 12.90 -9.45
N ALA A 45 6.35 11.78 -9.17
CA ALA A 45 6.91 10.45 -9.40
C ALA A 45 7.16 10.17 -10.89
N THR A 46 8.10 9.27 -11.15
CA THR A 46 8.32 8.74 -12.51
C THR A 46 7.09 7.98 -12.99
N GLY A 47 6.66 8.21 -14.23
CA GLY A 47 5.52 7.54 -14.85
C GLY A 47 4.18 8.25 -14.65
N ILE A 48 4.15 9.37 -13.90
CA ILE A 48 2.94 10.17 -13.73
C ILE A 48 2.61 10.93 -15.02
N GLU A 49 1.34 10.93 -15.41
CA GLU A 49 0.84 11.65 -16.57
C GLU A 49 0.85 13.17 -16.31
N VAL A 50 1.46 13.92 -17.21
CA VAL A 50 1.57 15.38 -17.13
C VAL A 50 1.25 16.01 -18.49
N SER A 51 0.59 17.15 -18.45
CA SER A 51 0.34 17.98 -19.63
C SER A 51 0.84 19.41 -19.40
N PHE A 52 1.21 20.08 -20.49
CA PHE A 52 1.78 21.42 -20.44
C PHE A 52 0.90 22.41 -21.19
N SER A 53 0.73 23.60 -20.63
CA SER A 53 0.11 24.75 -21.29
C SER A 53 0.95 26.01 -21.09
N THR A 54 0.65 27.08 -21.83
CA THR A 54 1.41 28.33 -21.72
C THR A 54 0.62 29.55 -22.19
N THR A 55 1.01 30.73 -21.72
CA THR A 55 0.55 32.02 -22.24
C THR A 55 1.34 32.51 -23.46
N GLY A 56 2.43 31.83 -23.83
CA GLY A 56 3.31 32.18 -24.96
C GLY A 56 3.62 30.98 -25.86
N THR A 57 4.90 30.60 -25.94
CA THR A 57 5.37 29.43 -26.69
C THR A 57 5.95 28.40 -25.73
N LEU A 58 5.51 27.14 -25.79
CA LEU A 58 6.05 26.08 -24.93
C LEU A 58 7.55 25.84 -25.20
N PRO A 59 8.28 25.25 -24.22
CA PRO A 59 9.63 24.76 -24.46
C PRO A 59 9.67 23.83 -25.68
N ALA A 60 10.61 24.05 -26.60
CA ALA A 60 10.67 23.26 -27.83
C ALA A 60 10.97 21.79 -27.52
N GLY A 61 10.16 20.88 -28.06
CA GLY A 61 10.12 19.46 -27.68
C GLY A 61 8.83 19.08 -26.93
N LEU A 62 8.16 20.06 -26.32
CA LEU A 62 6.84 19.92 -25.73
C LEU A 62 5.77 20.56 -26.61
N GLU A 63 4.64 19.88 -26.75
CA GLU A 63 3.50 20.33 -27.54
C GLU A 63 2.27 20.57 -26.64
N LEU A 64 1.42 21.50 -27.06
CA LEU A 64 0.12 21.72 -26.43
C LEU A 64 -0.76 20.48 -26.65
N ASP A 65 -1.69 20.25 -25.72
CA ASP A 65 -2.66 19.14 -25.78
C ASP A 65 -2.01 17.76 -26.00
N THR A 66 -0.74 17.62 -25.60
CA THR A 66 0.01 16.37 -25.69
C THR A 66 0.28 15.82 -24.30
N THR A 67 -0.04 14.54 -24.14
CA THR A 67 0.18 13.79 -22.91
C THR A 67 1.63 13.33 -22.80
N TYR A 68 2.30 13.72 -21.72
CA TYR A 68 3.65 13.29 -21.37
C TYR A 68 3.65 12.52 -20.05
N TYR A 69 4.77 11.87 -19.77
CA TYR A 69 5.00 11.14 -18.53
C TYR A 69 6.22 11.73 -17.82
N ALA A 70 6.08 12.10 -16.56
CA ALA A 70 7.16 12.63 -15.76
C ALA A 70 8.24 11.57 -15.54
N ILE A 71 9.51 11.98 -15.59
CA ILE A 71 10.65 11.24 -15.07
C ILE A 71 11.19 12.05 -13.92
N ARG A 72 11.14 11.49 -12.72
CA ARG A 72 11.64 12.16 -11.53
C ARG A 72 13.16 12.25 -11.58
N ALA A 73 13.70 13.46 -11.48
CA ALA A 73 15.14 13.69 -11.32
C ALA A 73 15.48 14.01 -9.85
N SER A 74 14.61 14.73 -9.15
CA SER A 74 14.63 14.97 -7.71
C SER A 74 13.23 15.36 -7.22
N ALA A 75 13.07 15.60 -5.91
CA ALA A 75 11.81 16.08 -5.35
C ALA A 75 11.31 17.44 -5.90
N THR A 76 12.15 18.18 -6.61
CA THR A 76 11.81 19.49 -7.20
C THR A 76 12.20 19.58 -8.68
N THR A 77 12.53 18.46 -9.32
CA THR A 77 12.95 18.46 -10.72
C THR A 77 12.45 17.23 -11.45
N ILE A 78 11.91 17.45 -12.65
CA ILE A 78 11.40 16.41 -13.52
C ILE A 78 11.97 16.52 -14.94
N LYS A 79 11.78 15.47 -15.72
CA LYS A 79 11.92 15.45 -17.18
C LYS A 79 10.61 14.93 -17.78
N ALA A 80 10.34 15.18 -19.05
CA ALA A 80 9.17 14.65 -19.74
C ALA A 80 9.54 13.44 -20.61
N ALA A 81 8.62 12.50 -20.78
CA ALA A 81 8.73 11.34 -21.66
C ALA A 81 7.44 11.15 -22.47
N THR A 82 7.54 10.56 -23.66
CA THR A 82 6.37 10.37 -24.56
C THR A 82 5.54 9.11 -24.27
N SER A 83 5.99 8.25 -23.36
CA SER A 83 5.24 7.06 -22.96
C SER A 83 5.62 6.61 -21.54
N PRO A 84 4.78 5.81 -20.86
CA PRO A 84 5.10 5.28 -19.54
C PRO A 84 6.38 4.42 -19.56
N MET A 85 6.56 3.65 -20.64
CA MET A 85 7.73 2.79 -20.82
C MET A 85 9.01 3.60 -21.05
N ASN A 86 8.91 4.74 -21.74
CA ASN A 86 10.02 5.68 -21.88
C ASN A 86 10.35 6.34 -20.54
N ALA A 87 9.34 6.72 -19.75
CA ALA A 87 9.56 7.26 -18.42
C ALA A 87 10.28 6.26 -17.50
N ALA A 88 9.81 5.01 -17.45
CA ALA A 88 10.43 3.93 -16.68
C ALA A 88 11.86 3.61 -17.14
N SER A 89 12.15 3.76 -18.43
CA SER A 89 13.49 3.53 -19.01
C SER A 89 14.40 4.76 -18.91
N GLY A 90 13.93 5.89 -18.39
CA GLY A 90 14.66 7.16 -18.35
C GLY A 90 14.83 7.85 -19.72
N SER A 91 14.09 7.41 -20.73
CA SER A 91 14.08 7.98 -22.09
C SER A 91 13.27 9.27 -22.11
N LYS A 92 13.95 10.39 -21.89
CA LYS A 92 13.37 11.73 -21.87
C LYS A 92 13.14 12.31 -23.27
N VAL A 93 12.27 13.30 -23.34
CA VAL A 93 12.12 14.23 -24.47
C VAL A 93 13.26 15.25 -24.43
N ASP A 94 13.86 15.51 -25.58
CA ASP A 94 14.88 16.55 -25.73
C ASP A 94 14.21 17.93 -25.80
N ILE A 95 14.62 18.84 -24.92
CA ILE A 95 14.12 20.22 -24.85
C ILE A 95 15.19 21.14 -25.45
N THR A 96 14.92 21.67 -26.64
CA THR A 96 15.92 22.46 -27.40
C THR A 96 15.79 23.98 -27.23
N ASP A 97 14.69 24.46 -26.65
CA ASP A 97 14.41 25.87 -26.38
C ASP A 97 13.55 26.00 -25.12
N VAL A 98 13.74 27.06 -24.33
CA VAL A 98 13.00 27.26 -23.07
C VAL A 98 11.58 27.79 -23.28
N GLY A 99 11.23 28.23 -24.49
CA GLY A 99 9.95 28.85 -24.78
C GLY A 99 9.85 30.30 -24.30
N THR A 100 8.62 30.81 -24.25
CA THR A 100 8.28 32.17 -23.82
C THR A 100 6.99 32.18 -23.02
N GLY A 101 6.82 33.19 -22.16
CA GLY A 101 5.63 33.34 -21.32
C GLY A 101 5.72 32.59 -20.00
N THR A 102 4.57 32.35 -19.38
CA THR A 102 4.43 31.47 -18.22
C THR A 102 3.93 30.12 -18.71
N HIS A 103 4.53 29.05 -18.21
CA HIS A 103 4.09 27.69 -18.50
C HIS A 103 3.34 27.14 -17.31
N THR A 104 2.38 26.26 -17.55
CA THR A 104 1.64 25.56 -16.52
C THR A 104 1.79 24.07 -16.75
N ILE A 105 2.29 23.35 -15.74
CA ILE A 105 2.23 21.90 -15.69
C ILE A 105 0.93 21.51 -14.98
N ARG A 106 0.20 20.58 -15.58
CA ARG A 106 -1.01 20.01 -15.01
C ARG A 106 -0.78 18.53 -14.77
N ILE A 107 -1.07 18.09 -13.56
CA ILE A 107 -0.94 16.70 -13.12
C ILE A 107 -2.27 16.26 -12.57
N ASN A 108 -2.95 15.41 -13.33
CA ASN A 108 -4.36 15.10 -13.14
C ASN A 108 -5.20 16.39 -13.24
N TRP A 109 -6.25 16.42 -14.03
CA TRP A 109 -7.14 17.58 -14.03
C TRP A 109 -8.57 17.13 -13.80
N SER A 110 -9.30 17.96 -13.06
CA SER A 110 -10.71 17.73 -12.81
C SER A 110 -11.53 18.71 -13.64
N GLN A 111 -12.64 18.24 -14.17
CA GLN A 111 -13.67 19.09 -14.73
C GLN A 111 -15.02 18.70 -14.18
N THR A 112 -15.96 19.62 -14.24
CA THR A 112 -17.35 19.32 -13.93
C THR A 112 -18.12 18.99 -15.20
N PHE A 113 -19.02 18.03 -15.12
CA PHE A 113 -20.02 17.77 -16.15
C PHE A 113 -21.38 17.60 -15.47
N ALA A 114 -22.44 17.99 -16.16
CA ALA A 114 -23.81 17.86 -15.69
C ALA A 114 -24.56 16.80 -16.49
N THR A 115 -25.80 16.50 -16.08
CA THR A 115 -26.67 15.59 -16.83
C THR A 115 -26.90 16.00 -18.28
N THR A 116 -26.83 17.31 -18.58
CA THR A 116 -26.94 17.85 -19.96
C THR A 116 -25.74 17.49 -20.83
N ASP A 117 -24.62 17.14 -20.22
CA ASP A 117 -23.38 16.77 -20.91
C ASP A 117 -23.32 15.27 -21.21
N VAL A 118 -24.34 14.49 -20.79
CA VAL A 118 -24.39 13.05 -20.99
C VAL A 118 -25.41 12.70 -22.07
N THR A 119 -24.96 12.01 -23.12
CA THR A 119 -25.80 11.60 -24.25
C THR A 119 -25.93 10.08 -24.31
N ILE A 120 -27.01 9.54 -23.73
CA ILE A 120 -27.35 8.10 -23.70
C ILE A 120 -27.38 7.48 -25.10
N ALA A 121 -27.94 8.17 -26.10
CA ALA A 121 -28.09 7.62 -27.45
C ALA A 121 -26.76 7.28 -28.15
N SER A 122 -25.65 7.85 -27.67
CA SER A 122 -24.31 7.64 -28.24
C SER A 122 -23.28 7.16 -27.22
N ASP A 123 -23.70 6.95 -25.97
CA ASP A 123 -22.83 6.61 -24.83
C ASP A 123 -21.69 7.63 -24.63
N GLN A 124 -21.99 8.92 -24.80
CA GLN A 124 -20.99 9.99 -24.77
C GLN A 124 -21.15 10.92 -23.56
N ILE A 125 -20.02 11.41 -23.06
CA ILE A 125 -19.93 12.50 -22.09
C ILE A 125 -19.17 13.65 -22.74
N THR A 126 -19.75 14.84 -22.69
CA THR A 126 -19.14 16.08 -23.17
C THR A 126 -18.08 16.54 -22.18
N VAL A 127 -16.91 16.89 -22.71
CA VAL A 127 -15.73 17.30 -21.95
C VAL A 127 -15.21 18.63 -22.46
N SER A 128 -14.61 19.42 -21.56
CA SER A 128 -14.10 20.76 -21.87
C SER A 128 -12.71 20.74 -22.50
N ASN A 129 -11.94 19.67 -22.29
CA ASN A 129 -10.66 19.45 -22.96
C ASN A 129 -10.63 18.05 -23.56
N ALA A 130 -9.81 17.88 -24.61
CA ALA A 130 -9.58 16.58 -25.22
C ALA A 130 -8.96 15.61 -24.20
N ILE A 131 -9.42 14.37 -24.23
CA ILE A 131 -8.90 13.29 -23.37
C ILE A 131 -8.49 12.14 -24.28
N ASP A 132 -7.26 11.67 -24.12
CA ASP A 132 -6.71 10.60 -24.94
C ASP A 132 -7.36 9.24 -24.63
N THR A 133 -7.41 8.37 -25.65
CA THR A 133 -7.89 7.00 -25.48
C THR A 133 -7.00 6.24 -24.50
N ALA A 134 -7.63 5.47 -23.61
CA ALA A 134 -7.02 4.74 -22.50
C ALA A 134 -6.46 5.62 -21.37
N CYS A 135 -6.72 6.94 -21.38
CA CYS A 135 -6.47 7.79 -20.21
C CYS A 135 -7.40 7.36 -19.05
N LYS A 136 -6.86 7.32 -17.82
CA LYS A 136 -7.62 6.92 -16.63
C LYS A 136 -8.64 8.00 -16.27
N LEU A 137 -9.86 7.57 -15.96
CA LEU A 137 -10.99 8.41 -15.56
C LEU A 137 -11.55 7.97 -14.21
N ARG A 138 -12.04 8.93 -13.44
CA ARG A 138 -12.82 8.68 -12.22
C ARG A 138 -13.94 9.70 -12.08
N PHE A 139 -15.07 9.24 -11.58
CA PHE A 139 -16.26 10.08 -11.40
C PHE A 139 -16.49 10.35 -9.91
N GLY A 140 -16.66 11.63 -9.58
CA GLY A 140 -17.06 12.12 -8.26
C GLY A 140 -18.47 12.72 -8.31
N SER A 141 -19.19 12.66 -7.19
CA SER A 141 -20.47 13.36 -7.02
C SER A 141 -20.30 14.56 -6.09
N SER A 142 -20.79 15.73 -6.47
CA SER A 142 -20.77 16.92 -5.58
C SER A 142 -21.93 16.93 -4.57
N GLU A 143 -22.81 15.92 -4.57
CA GLU A 143 -24.00 15.85 -3.72
C GLU A 143 -23.98 14.65 -2.76
N SER A 144 -24.73 14.77 -1.67
CA SER A 144 -24.80 13.80 -0.56
C SER A 144 -25.47 12.47 -0.90
N THR A 145 -26.13 12.37 -2.05
CA THR A 145 -26.71 11.13 -2.59
C THR A 145 -26.16 10.94 -4.01
N PRO A 146 -25.21 10.02 -4.22
CA PRO A 146 -24.54 9.88 -5.49
C PRO A 146 -25.48 9.27 -6.53
N ASP A 147 -25.79 10.03 -7.58
CA ASP A 147 -26.57 9.56 -8.73
C ASP A 147 -25.81 9.89 -10.02
N LEU A 148 -24.74 9.13 -10.25
CA LEU A 148 -23.94 9.22 -11.47
C LEU A 148 -24.68 8.61 -12.67
N PRO A 149 -24.28 8.92 -13.91
CA PRO A 149 -24.81 8.25 -15.08
C PRO A 149 -24.64 6.72 -14.99
N ALA A 150 -25.74 5.97 -14.92
CA ALA A 150 -25.65 4.52 -14.74
C ALA A 150 -25.03 3.86 -15.98
N PRO A 151 -24.15 2.84 -15.84
CA PRO A 151 -23.76 2.12 -14.62
C PRO A 151 -22.45 2.62 -13.97
N LEU A 152 -22.12 3.91 -14.13
CA LEU A 152 -20.91 4.47 -13.54
C LEU A 152 -21.08 4.60 -12.02
N GLU A 153 -20.05 4.18 -11.30
CA GLU A 153 -20.00 4.26 -9.84
C GLU A 153 -19.00 5.32 -9.41
N VAL A 154 -19.30 5.97 -8.28
CA VAL A 154 -18.39 6.97 -7.71
C VAL A 154 -17.14 6.24 -7.27
N GLU A 155 -16.02 6.91 -7.41
CA GLU A 155 -14.75 6.41 -6.90
C GLU A 155 -14.23 5.13 -7.58
N VAL A 156 -14.84 4.72 -8.71
CA VAL A 156 -14.43 3.56 -9.52
C VAL A 156 -13.60 3.98 -10.72
N GLU A 157 -12.59 3.15 -11.03
CA GLU A 157 -11.69 3.36 -12.15
C GLU A 157 -12.35 3.05 -13.49
N TYR A 158 -12.20 3.99 -14.43
CA TYR A 158 -12.59 3.83 -15.81
C TYR A 158 -11.49 4.34 -16.74
N TYR A 159 -11.69 4.13 -18.04
CA TYR A 159 -10.76 4.52 -19.09
C TYR A 159 -11.50 5.27 -20.19
N ALA A 160 -10.93 6.37 -20.67
CA ALA A 160 -11.50 7.19 -21.72
C ALA A 160 -11.37 6.50 -23.09
N ILE A 161 -12.36 6.68 -23.93
CA ILE A 161 -12.27 6.45 -25.37
C ILE A 161 -12.48 7.80 -26.03
N ASN A 162 -11.44 8.32 -26.68
CA ASN A 162 -11.53 9.58 -27.41
C ASN A 162 -12.48 9.43 -28.61
N VAL A 163 -13.51 10.28 -28.69
CA VAL A 163 -14.35 10.42 -29.88
C VAL A 163 -13.89 11.62 -30.69
N ASP A 164 -13.80 12.78 -30.02
CA ASP A 164 -13.29 14.03 -30.55
C ASP A 164 -12.79 14.94 -29.41
N SER A 165 -12.41 16.19 -29.73
CA SER A 165 -11.88 17.16 -28.76
C SER A 165 -12.83 17.55 -27.63
N THR A 166 -14.13 17.23 -27.76
CA THR A 166 -15.20 17.62 -26.83
C THR A 166 -16.05 16.44 -26.34
N HIS A 167 -15.82 15.22 -26.83
CA HIS A 167 -16.62 14.06 -26.45
C HIS A 167 -15.75 12.83 -26.16
N ILE A 168 -16.10 12.12 -25.09
CA ILE A 168 -15.51 10.84 -24.73
C ILE A 168 -16.58 9.76 -24.59
N LYS A 169 -16.17 8.50 -24.68
CA LYS A 169 -16.88 7.36 -24.09
C LYS A 169 -16.07 6.77 -22.95
N VAL A 170 -16.71 5.93 -22.15
CA VAL A 170 -16.12 5.33 -20.94
C VAL A 170 -15.95 3.82 -21.11
N ALA A 171 -14.85 3.25 -20.65
CA ALA A 171 -14.55 1.81 -20.67
C ALA A 171 -14.09 1.30 -19.29
N THR A 172 -14.27 0.01 -19.02
CA THR A 172 -13.87 -0.62 -17.74
C THR A 172 -12.40 -0.99 -17.64
N THR A 173 -11.68 -1.06 -18.76
CA THR A 173 -10.26 -1.46 -18.81
C THR A 173 -9.54 -0.71 -19.93
N PRO A 174 -8.21 -0.57 -19.87
CA PRO A 174 -7.46 0.11 -20.93
C PRO A 174 -7.50 -0.69 -22.24
N ALA A 175 -7.54 -2.02 -22.15
CA ALA A 175 -7.70 -2.89 -23.32
C ALA A 175 -9.05 -2.68 -24.03
N ASN A 176 -10.13 -2.51 -23.25
CA ASN A 176 -11.45 -2.18 -23.79
C ASN A 176 -11.46 -0.80 -24.42
N ALA A 177 -10.78 0.19 -23.82
CA ALA A 177 -10.65 1.52 -24.39
C ALA A 177 -9.95 1.51 -25.76
N ILE A 178 -8.81 0.81 -25.87
CA ILE A 178 -8.06 0.64 -27.13
C ILE A 178 -8.90 -0.12 -28.17
N ALA A 179 -9.67 -1.11 -27.74
CA ALA A 179 -10.58 -1.88 -28.58
C ALA A 179 -11.90 -1.15 -28.89
N SER A 180 -12.07 0.11 -28.46
CA SER A 180 -13.31 0.90 -28.61
C SER A 180 -14.57 0.23 -28.03
N THR A 181 -14.39 -0.63 -27.04
CA THR A 181 -15.48 -1.30 -26.32
C THR A 181 -15.88 -0.44 -25.12
N ASN A 182 -16.92 0.38 -25.31
CA ASN A 182 -17.44 1.27 -24.27
C ASN A 182 -18.46 0.59 -23.36
N ILE A 183 -18.69 1.20 -22.20
CA ILE A 183 -19.82 0.95 -21.31
C ILE A 183 -21.04 1.64 -21.89
N THR A 184 -22.16 0.91 -21.99
CA THR A 184 -23.44 1.51 -22.33
C THR A 184 -23.99 2.31 -21.16
N ILE A 185 -24.24 3.60 -21.38
CA ILE A 185 -24.84 4.48 -20.39
C ILE A 185 -26.36 4.29 -20.48
N THR A 186 -27.01 3.93 -19.37
CA THR A 186 -28.45 3.65 -19.33
C THR A 186 -29.26 4.75 -18.66
N ASP A 187 -28.60 5.63 -17.90
CA ASP A 187 -29.20 6.78 -17.22
C ASP A 187 -28.19 7.93 -17.20
N VAL A 188 -28.67 9.17 -17.26
CA VAL A 188 -27.80 10.37 -17.14
C VAL A 188 -27.49 10.74 -15.69
N GLY A 189 -28.19 10.12 -14.72
CA GLY A 189 -28.06 10.46 -13.31
C GLY A 189 -28.67 11.83 -12.99
N SER A 190 -28.20 12.46 -11.90
CA SER A 190 -28.69 13.77 -11.47
C SER A 190 -27.62 14.67 -10.86
N GLY A 191 -27.79 15.98 -11.04
CA GLY A 191 -26.91 17.00 -10.47
C GLY A 191 -25.69 17.32 -11.33
N THR A 192 -24.65 17.83 -10.67
CA THR A 192 -23.33 18.09 -11.26
C THR A 192 -22.34 17.07 -10.70
N HIS A 193 -21.45 16.62 -11.55
CA HIS A 193 -20.45 15.60 -11.23
C HIS A 193 -19.06 16.14 -11.53
N SER A 194 -18.07 15.57 -10.88
CA SER A 194 -16.66 15.82 -11.17
C SER A 194 -16.12 14.64 -11.97
N LEU A 195 -15.39 14.93 -13.04
CA LEU A 195 -14.64 13.97 -13.83
C LEU A 195 -13.16 14.29 -13.60
N TYR A 196 -12.46 13.34 -12.98
CA TYR A 196 -11.03 13.38 -12.77
C TYR A 196 -10.34 12.61 -13.89
N VAL A 197 -9.31 13.21 -14.50
CA VAL A 197 -8.63 12.72 -15.70
C VAL A 197 -7.13 12.60 -15.43
N GLY A 198 -6.51 11.50 -15.88
CA GLY A 198 -5.06 11.31 -15.87
C GLY A 198 -4.48 10.76 -14.57
N GLU A 199 -5.34 10.28 -13.64
CA GLU A 199 -4.96 10.00 -12.25
C GLU A 199 -3.69 9.14 -12.10
N GLY A 200 -2.70 9.69 -11.39
CA GLY A 200 -1.74 8.93 -10.58
C GLY A 200 -2.46 8.04 -9.55
N GLN A 201 -1.72 7.19 -8.83
CA GLN A 201 -2.32 6.21 -7.90
C GLN A 201 -3.25 6.90 -6.88
N THR A 202 -4.55 6.59 -6.95
CA THR A 202 -5.61 7.13 -6.08
C THR A 202 -5.46 6.67 -4.63
N GLU A 203 -6.15 7.26 -3.65
CA GLU A 203 -6.19 6.75 -2.26
C GLU A 203 -6.58 5.25 -2.21
N TYR A 204 -7.49 4.85 -3.10
CA TYR A 204 -7.85 3.45 -3.24
C TYR A 204 -6.70 2.60 -3.80
N ASP A 205 -6.04 3.03 -4.88
CA ASP A 205 -4.91 2.30 -5.50
C ASP A 205 -3.71 2.20 -4.56
N ARG A 206 -3.42 3.30 -3.88
CA ARG A 206 -2.41 3.41 -2.83
C ARG A 206 -2.72 2.44 -1.69
N GLN A 207 -3.97 2.38 -1.24
CA GLN A 207 -4.40 1.40 -0.27
C GLN A 207 -4.31 -0.05 -0.80
N GLN A 208 -4.63 -0.32 -2.07
CA GLN A 208 -4.43 -1.65 -2.66
C GLN A 208 -2.96 -2.05 -2.72
N ILE A 209 -2.05 -1.08 -2.95
CA ILE A 209 -0.61 -1.31 -2.95
C ILE A 209 -0.09 -1.57 -1.54
N ILE A 210 -0.54 -0.80 -0.54
CA ILE A 210 -0.27 -1.11 0.87
C ILE A 210 -0.72 -2.53 1.18
N ASN A 211 -1.98 -2.89 0.87
CA ASN A 211 -2.51 -4.21 1.14
C ASN A 211 -1.66 -5.32 0.49
N ARG A 212 -1.26 -5.13 -0.77
CA ARG A 212 -0.42 -6.08 -1.51
C ARG A 212 0.99 -6.21 -0.92
N VAL A 213 1.59 -5.10 -0.49
CA VAL A 213 2.91 -5.07 0.16
C VAL A 213 2.85 -5.75 1.52
N GLU A 214 1.83 -5.48 2.31
CA GLU A 214 1.60 -6.14 3.60
C GLU A 214 1.41 -7.65 3.42
N ASP A 215 0.59 -8.07 2.46
CA ASP A 215 0.40 -9.48 2.10
C ASP A 215 1.72 -10.14 1.67
N LEU A 216 2.56 -9.43 0.93
CA LEU A 216 3.88 -9.92 0.54
C LEU A 216 4.79 -10.11 1.76
N ILE A 217 4.85 -9.12 2.65
CA ILE A 217 5.63 -9.21 3.90
C ILE A 217 5.13 -10.41 4.73
N ASN A 218 3.82 -10.54 4.91
CA ASN A 218 3.19 -11.64 5.66
C ASN A 218 3.54 -13.01 5.08
N LYS A 219 3.53 -13.11 3.75
CA LYS A 219 3.90 -14.33 3.04
C LYS A 219 5.38 -14.70 3.22
N ILE A 220 6.26 -13.71 3.31
CA ILE A 220 7.71 -13.90 3.44
C ILE A 220 8.11 -14.23 4.88
N THR A 221 7.59 -13.48 5.85
CA THR A 221 7.89 -13.68 7.28
C THR A 221 7.14 -14.88 7.84
N GLY A 222 5.98 -15.22 7.25
CA GLY A 222 5.07 -16.24 7.74
C GLY A 222 4.38 -15.82 9.04
N ASP A 223 4.24 -14.51 9.25
CA ASP A 223 3.67 -13.90 10.45
C ASP A 223 2.84 -12.66 10.10
N TYR A 224 1.93 -12.29 11.00
CA TYR A 224 1.14 -11.06 10.89
C TYR A 224 1.55 -10.13 12.04
N PHE A 225 2.09 -8.94 11.72
CA PHE A 225 2.61 -7.96 12.68
C PHE A 225 1.52 -7.13 13.35
N VAL A 226 0.43 -7.78 13.74
CA VAL A 226 -0.74 -7.18 14.39
C VAL A 226 -0.99 -7.83 15.74
N SER A 227 -1.73 -7.13 16.60
CA SER A 227 -2.32 -7.77 17.78
C SER A 227 -3.67 -8.38 17.40
N THR A 228 -3.88 -9.64 17.78
CA THR A 228 -5.12 -10.37 17.53
C THR A 228 -5.71 -10.84 18.86
N ALA A 229 -7.03 -10.69 19.03
CA ALA A 229 -7.72 -11.26 20.17
C ALA A 229 -7.79 -12.79 20.03
N PHE A 230 -7.53 -13.51 21.11
CA PHE A 230 -7.68 -14.96 21.14
C PHE A 230 -8.62 -15.41 22.25
N VAL A 231 -9.34 -16.49 21.95
CA VAL A 231 -10.02 -17.32 22.93
C VAL A 231 -9.58 -18.74 22.67
N ILE A 232 -8.82 -19.32 23.60
CA ILE A 232 -8.35 -20.70 23.47
C ILE A 232 -8.88 -21.55 24.62
N TYR A 233 -9.17 -22.79 24.28
CA TYR A 233 -9.48 -23.84 25.24
C TYR A 233 -8.28 -24.79 25.28
N ARG A 234 -7.73 -24.98 26.47
CA ARG A 234 -6.59 -25.86 26.71
C ARG A 234 -6.96 -26.91 27.74
N ASN A 235 -6.31 -28.06 27.59
CA ASN A 235 -6.40 -29.14 28.56
C ASN A 235 -5.52 -28.77 29.74
N GLY A 236 -6.08 -28.79 30.95
CA GLY A 236 -5.25 -28.66 32.14
C GLY A 236 -4.22 -29.79 32.21
N ASN A 237 -3.05 -29.48 32.76
CA ASN A 237 -1.88 -30.36 32.71
C ASN A 237 -1.40 -30.83 34.09
N ASP A 238 -2.16 -30.55 35.14
CA ASP A 238 -1.78 -30.77 36.55
C ASP A 238 -0.48 -30.03 36.94
N ASN A 239 -0.15 -28.94 36.26
CA ASN A 239 0.94 -28.05 36.64
C ASN A 239 0.40 -26.65 36.99
N ASP A 240 1.29 -25.78 37.42
CA ASP A 240 1.00 -24.36 37.71
C ASP A 240 1.28 -23.46 36.51
N PHE A 241 1.78 -24.05 35.43
CA PHE A 241 2.18 -23.42 34.18
C PHE A 241 1.41 -24.06 33.03
N LEU A 242 0.88 -23.24 32.12
CA LEU A 242 0.19 -23.70 30.94
C LEU A 242 0.73 -22.98 29.70
N ASP A 243 1.50 -23.70 28.88
CA ASP A 243 1.95 -23.27 27.57
C ASP A 243 0.76 -23.16 26.61
N LEU A 244 0.59 -21.99 26.00
CA LEU A 244 -0.51 -21.72 25.08
C LEU A 244 -0.17 -22.14 23.65
N GLY A 245 1.09 -22.45 23.34
CA GLY A 245 1.56 -22.83 22.01
C GLY A 245 1.24 -21.79 20.93
N LEU A 246 1.06 -20.53 21.32
CA LEU A 246 0.80 -19.42 20.42
C LEU A 246 2.11 -18.96 19.80
N LYS A 247 2.06 -18.68 18.49
CA LYS A 247 3.14 -18.03 17.74
C LYS A 247 2.46 -17.01 16.82
N PRO A 248 2.50 -15.70 17.11
CA PRO A 248 3.41 -14.96 18.00
C PRO A 248 3.09 -15.01 19.51
N ASP A 249 3.89 -14.28 20.30
CA ASP A 249 3.84 -14.20 21.77
C ASP A 249 2.54 -13.60 22.31
N ILE A 250 2.21 -13.94 23.57
CA ILE A 250 1.11 -13.38 24.34
C ILE A 250 1.43 -11.92 24.70
N LEU A 251 0.49 -11.01 24.42
CA LEU A 251 0.60 -9.59 24.79
C LEU A 251 -0.16 -9.28 26.06
N THR A 252 -1.40 -9.76 26.14
CA THR A 252 -2.24 -9.60 27.32
C THR A 252 -3.06 -10.84 27.56
N VAL A 253 -3.33 -11.12 28.82
CA VAL A 253 -4.39 -12.03 29.24
C VAL A 253 -5.41 -11.17 29.97
N THR A 254 -6.69 -11.33 29.65
CA THR A 254 -7.78 -10.55 30.24
C THR A 254 -8.68 -11.39 31.12
N GLU A 255 -8.81 -12.69 30.81
CA GLU A 255 -9.71 -13.60 31.51
C GLU A 255 -9.14 -15.02 31.49
N ILE A 256 -9.19 -15.70 32.65
CA ILE A 256 -8.98 -17.14 32.77
C ILE A 256 -10.18 -17.77 33.45
N LYS A 257 -10.72 -18.83 32.85
CA LYS A 257 -11.77 -19.66 33.46
C LYS A 257 -11.31 -21.09 33.65
N ILE A 258 -11.55 -21.65 34.84
CA ILE A 258 -11.37 -23.07 35.12
C ILE A 258 -12.75 -23.69 35.23
N SER A 259 -13.09 -24.59 34.30
CA SER A 259 -14.38 -25.29 34.24
C SER A 259 -15.59 -24.33 34.31
N GLY A 260 -15.45 -23.14 33.72
CA GLY A 260 -16.49 -22.10 33.67
C GLY A 260 -16.45 -21.07 34.80
N VAL A 261 -15.63 -21.27 35.84
CA VAL A 261 -15.45 -20.30 36.93
C VAL A 261 -14.33 -19.33 36.59
N GLU A 262 -14.61 -18.04 36.64
CA GLU A 262 -13.64 -16.97 36.39
C GLU A 262 -12.70 -16.78 37.57
N LEU A 263 -11.41 -16.66 37.28
CA LEU A 263 -10.39 -16.33 38.27
C LEU A 263 -10.17 -14.82 38.32
N THR A 264 -10.08 -14.28 39.53
CA THR A 264 -9.67 -12.88 39.76
C THR A 264 -8.28 -12.64 39.17
N SER A 265 -8.05 -11.45 38.60
CA SER A 265 -6.78 -11.07 37.97
C SER A 265 -5.55 -11.12 38.88
N SER A 266 -5.74 -11.10 40.21
CA SER A 266 -4.67 -11.26 41.20
C SER A 266 -4.18 -12.71 41.38
N TRP A 267 -4.89 -13.70 40.85
CA TRP A 267 -4.58 -15.14 41.01
C TRP A 267 -3.67 -15.69 39.92
N TRP A 268 -3.35 -14.89 38.92
CA TRP A 268 -2.62 -15.36 37.76
C TRP A 268 -1.71 -14.28 37.19
N THR A 269 -0.69 -14.74 36.50
CA THR A 269 0.25 -13.92 35.75
C THR A 269 0.57 -14.63 34.43
N TYR A 270 1.24 -13.95 33.51
CA TYR A 270 1.61 -14.51 32.22
C TYR A 270 2.98 -14.00 31.80
N ASN A 271 3.63 -14.77 30.94
CA ASN A 271 4.77 -14.31 30.17
C ASN A 271 4.45 -14.41 28.68
N THR A 272 5.47 -14.35 27.83
CA THR A 272 5.34 -14.36 26.38
C THR A 272 4.78 -15.66 25.81
N GLU A 273 4.90 -16.79 26.51
CA GLU A 273 4.53 -18.12 25.98
C GLU A 273 3.42 -18.81 26.76
N ALA A 274 3.22 -18.42 28.02
CA ALA A 274 2.42 -19.18 28.96
C ALA A 274 1.76 -18.34 30.05
N VAL A 275 0.82 -19.01 30.73
CA VAL A 275 0.09 -18.48 31.87
C VAL A 275 0.42 -19.26 33.11
N TYR A 276 0.52 -18.55 34.24
CA TYR A 276 0.85 -19.06 35.55
C TYR A 276 -0.28 -18.73 36.53
N LEU A 277 -0.61 -19.68 37.40
CA LEU A 277 -1.47 -19.42 38.54
C LEU A 277 -0.60 -19.21 39.77
N ASP A 278 -0.78 -18.09 40.46
CA ASP A 278 -0.10 -17.77 41.71
C ASP A 278 -1.13 -17.31 42.76
N PRO A 279 -1.74 -18.25 43.50
CA PRO A 279 -2.69 -17.92 44.55
C PRO A 279 -2.04 -17.24 45.76
N GLU A 280 -0.70 -17.22 45.88
CA GLU A 280 0.02 -16.57 47.00
C GLU A 280 0.24 -15.07 46.75
N ALA A 281 0.14 -14.60 45.51
CA ALA A 281 0.23 -13.18 45.13
C ALA A 281 -0.99 -12.33 45.56
N VAL A 282 -2.03 -12.97 46.11
CA VAL A 282 -3.29 -12.33 46.52
C VAL A 282 -3.13 -11.66 47.89
N THR A 283 -2.97 -10.33 47.91
CA THR A 283 -2.67 -9.56 49.13
C THR A 283 -3.88 -8.99 49.87
N SER A 284 -5.10 -9.16 49.35
CA SER A 284 -6.33 -8.65 49.96
C SER A 284 -7.34 -9.78 50.23
N GLU A 285 -7.91 -9.75 51.43
CA GLU A 285 -9.02 -10.61 51.86
C GLU A 285 -10.32 -10.25 51.11
N GLU A 286 -10.38 -10.53 49.80
CA GLU A 286 -11.65 -10.48 49.06
C GLU A 286 -12.37 -11.83 49.13
N GLY A 287 -13.16 -11.95 50.20
CA GLY A 287 -14.57 -12.31 50.09
C GLY A 287 -14.94 -13.77 49.84
N ASP A 288 -14.59 -14.37 48.70
CA ASP A 288 -15.33 -15.56 48.21
C ASP A 288 -14.45 -16.74 47.74
N MET A 289 -13.14 -16.72 47.95
CA MET A 289 -12.22 -17.79 47.49
C MET A 289 -11.52 -18.57 48.60
N ALA A 290 -12.01 -18.51 49.84
CA ALA A 290 -11.45 -19.29 50.96
C ALA A 290 -11.46 -20.81 50.68
N GLU A 291 -12.45 -21.33 49.95
CA GLU A 291 -12.59 -22.76 49.62
C GLU A 291 -11.64 -23.24 48.50
N LEU A 292 -11.38 -22.39 47.49
CA LEU A 292 -10.41 -22.66 46.42
C LEU A 292 -8.97 -22.50 46.94
N HIS A 293 -8.74 -21.52 47.81
CA HIS A 293 -7.46 -21.31 48.50
C HIS A 293 -7.11 -22.48 49.43
N LEU A 294 -8.08 -23.08 50.14
CA LEU A 294 -7.83 -24.28 50.97
C LEU A 294 -7.56 -25.55 50.13
N ARG A 295 -8.20 -25.69 48.96
CA ARG A 295 -8.02 -26.86 48.05
C ARG A 295 -6.72 -26.82 47.24
N LEU A 296 -6.26 -25.64 46.85
CA LEU A 296 -5.08 -25.44 45.99
C LEU A 296 -3.77 -25.25 46.78
N LYS A 297 -3.83 -24.72 48.01
CA LYS A 297 -2.65 -24.45 48.86
C LYS A 297 -1.78 -25.67 49.20
N TYR A 298 -2.29 -26.89 49.04
CA TYR A 298 -1.56 -28.13 49.35
C TYR A 298 -1.24 -29.02 48.13
N LYS A 299 -1.61 -28.61 46.91
CA LYS A 299 -1.24 -29.30 45.67
C LYS A 299 -0.88 -28.27 44.59
N ARG A 300 0.41 -28.19 44.26
CA ARG A 300 1.00 -27.47 43.10
C ARG A 300 0.56 -28.05 41.74
N ARG A 301 -0.74 -28.23 41.57
CA ARG A 301 -1.41 -28.75 40.36
C ARG A 301 -2.57 -27.82 40.03
N LEU A 302 -2.26 -26.53 39.89
CA LEU A 302 -3.26 -25.48 39.88
C LEU A 302 -4.13 -25.49 38.61
N PHE A 303 -3.63 -26.00 37.49
CA PHE A 303 -4.43 -26.30 36.29
C PHE A 303 -4.92 -27.76 36.32
N PRO A 304 -6.15 -28.04 36.80
CA PRO A 304 -6.64 -29.41 36.93
C PRO A 304 -6.74 -30.10 35.58
N ARG A 305 -6.27 -31.34 35.46
CA ARG A 305 -6.44 -32.13 34.24
C ARG A 305 -7.90 -32.24 33.82
N GLY A 306 -8.15 -31.90 32.57
CA GLY A 306 -9.46 -31.96 31.94
C GLY A 306 -9.35 -31.65 30.45
N ASN A 307 -10.36 -32.00 29.67
CA ASN A 307 -10.38 -31.70 28.25
C ASN A 307 -11.02 -30.33 28.02
N GLY A 308 -10.27 -29.37 27.46
CA GLY A 308 -10.74 -28.02 27.16
C GLY A 308 -11.30 -27.26 28.36
N ASN A 309 -10.90 -27.64 29.57
CA ASN A 309 -11.49 -27.12 30.80
C ASN A 309 -10.88 -25.77 31.22
N ILE A 310 -9.78 -25.35 30.60
CA ILE A 310 -9.17 -24.06 30.84
C ILE A 310 -9.47 -23.16 29.64
N LYS A 311 -10.22 -22.08 29.88
CA LYS A 311 -10.44 -21.03 28.89
C LYS A 311 -9.50 -19.88 29.21
N ILE A 312 -8.76 -19.41 28.20
CA ILE A 312 -7.94 -18.21 28.29
C ILE A 312 -8.41 -17.24 27.20
N THR A 313 -8.68 -16.00 27.60
CA THR A 313 -8.99 -14.89 26.70
C THR A 313 -7.91 -13.83 26.85
N GLY A 314 -7.47 -13.27 25.73
CA GLY A 314 -6.43 -12.25 25.74
C GLY A 314 -6.11 -11.72 24.34
N THR A 315 -4.97 -11.07 24.22
CA THR A 315 -4.39 -10.66 22.94
C THR A 315 -2.99 -11.27 22.78
N TYR A 316 -2.68 -11.70 21.56
CA TYR A 316 -1.37 -12.22 21.18
C TYR A 316 -0.96 -11.57 19.86
N GLY A 317 0.32 -11.58 19.53
CA GLY A 317 0.84 -10.88 18.35
C GLY A 317 1.88 -9.83 18.70
N TRP A 318 1.89 -8.77 17.92
CA TRP A 318 2.82 -7.67 18.09
C TRP A 318 2.11 -6.47 18.73
N SER A 319 2.68 -5.91 19.80
CA SER A 319 2.12 -4.73 20.49
C SER A 319 2.21 -3.46 19.64
N SER A 320 3.18 -3.44 18.73
CA SER A 320 3.39 -2.44 17.69
C SER A 320 4.20 -3.08 16.57
N ILE A 321 4.08 -2.54 15.36
CA ILE A 321 4.89 -3.02 14.24
C ILE A 321 6.38 -2.71 14.49
N PRO A 322 7.29 -3.66 14.28
CA PRO A 322 8.72 -3.38 14.39
C PRO A 322 9.17 -2.34 13.37
N SER A 323 10.03 -1.40 13.79
CA SER A 323 10.50 -0.29 12.94
C SER A 323 11.16 -0.76 11.63
N ARG A 324 11.83 -1.92 11.65
CA ARG A 324 12.42 -2.52 10.44
C ARG A 324 11.38 -3.03 9.45
N VAL A 325 10.29 -3.63 9.93
CA VAL A 325 9.18 -4.10 9.08
C VAL A 325 8.42 -2.92 8.51
N HIS A 326 8.23 -1.87 9.31
CA HIS A 326 7.66 -0.59 8.86
C HIS A 326 8.50 0.04 7.74
N GLN A 327 9.83 0.14 7.92
CA GLN A 327 10.74 0.63 6.88
C GLN A 327 10.72 -0.23 5.61
N ALA A 328 10.68 -1.56 5.76
CA ALA A 328 10.57 -2.49 4.64
C ALA A 328 9.28 -2.28 3.83
N ALA A 329 8.14 -2.06 4.51
CA ALA A 329 6.86 -1.76 3.87
C ALA A 329 6.91 -0.45 3.08
N ILE A 330 7.48 0.63 3.67
CA ILE A 330 7.65 1.91 2.97
C ILE A 330 8.48 1.74 1.68
N ILE A 331 9.62 1.05 1.77
CA ILE A 331 10.50 0.86 0.61
C ILE A 331 9.79 0.07 -0.50
N LEU A 332 9.05 -0.98 -0.15
CA LEU A 332 8.27 -1.77 -1.12
C LEU A 332 7.15 -0.96 -1.78
N CYS A 333 6.48 -0.08 -1.04
CA CYS A 333 5.50 0.84 -1.63
C CYS A 333 6.17 1.85 -2.57
N LYS A 334 7.30 2.43 -2.15
CA LYS A 334 8.07 3.37 -2.99
C LYS A 334 8.59 2.70 -4.27
N ALA A 335 9.03 1.44 -4.20
CA ALA A 335 9.49 0.68 -5.37
C ALA A 335 8.36 0.26 -6.32
N ASN A 336 7.14 0.02 -5.82
CA ASN A 336 5.98 -0.19 -6.71
C ASN A 336 5.59 1.10 -7.45
N ASN A 337 5.76 2.26 -6.80
CA ASN A 337 5.45 3.55 -7.40
C ASN A 337 6.55 4.00 -8.39
N ASP A 338 7.82 3.83 -8.03
CA ASP A 338 8.97 4.11 -8.89
C ASP A 338 10.01 2.99 -8.77
N PRO A 339 9.96 1.99 -9.67
CA PRO A 339 10.91 0.88 -9.70
C PRO A 339 12.36 1.33 -9.92
N ALA A 340 12.59 2.54 -10.46
CA ALA A 340 13.94 3.04 -10.72
C ALA A 340 14.64 3.54 -9.45
N LEU A 341 13.91 3.86 -8.38
CA LEU A 341 14.48 4.27 -7.09
C LEU A 341 15.21 3.13 -6.37
N TYR A 342 14.75 1.90 -6.58
CA TYR A 342 15.28 0.70 -5.94
C TYR A 342 15.60 -0.32 -7.03
N PRO A 343 16.75 -0.18 -7.72
CA PRO A 343 17.09 -1.06 -8.82
C PRO A 343 17.05 -2.52 -8.37
N ASP A 344 16.20 -3.31 -9.02
CA ASP A 344 16.22 -4.77 -8.94
C ASP A 344 17.65 -5.23 -9.22
N PHE A 345 18.23 -5.96 -8.27
CA PHE A 345 19.57 -6.55 -8.32
C PHE A 345 20.53 -5.89 -9.32
N ASP A 346 21.26 -4.85 -8.89
CA ASP A 346 22.52 -4.60 -9.56
C ASP A 346 23.40 -5.81 -9.29
N SER A 347 23.64 -6.53 -10.37
CA SER A 347 24.73 -7.43 -10.64
C SER A 347 26.14 -6.96 -10.20
N ARG A 348 26.31 -6.18 -9.13
CA ARG A 348 27.61 -5.82 -8.50
C ARG A 348 28.27 -6.99 -7.79
N LEU A 349 27.65 -8.16 -7.79
CA LEU A 349 28.31 -9.46 -7.59
C LEU A 349 28.54 -10.21 -8.91
N LYS A 350 28.68 -9.49 -10.04
CA LYS A 350 29.32 -10.05 -11.25
C LYS A 350 30.77 -10.32 -10.87
N SER A 351 31.10 -11.60 -10.82
CA SER A 351 32.45 -12.14 -10.68
C SER A 351 33.48 -11.25 -11.39
N GLU A 352 34.37 -10.61 -10.63
CA GLU A 352 35.56 -10.03 -11.23
C GLU A 352 36.52 -11.16 -11.58
N LYS A 353 36.90 -11.28 -12.85
CA LYS A 353 37.96 -12.20 -13.26
C LYS A 353 39.31 -11.61 -12.88
N LEU A 354 39.97 -12.23 -11.90
CA LEU A 354 41.40 -12.04 -11.66
C LEU A 354 42.17 -13.19 -12.34
N GLY A 355 42.35 -13.06 -13.66
CA GLY A 355 43.02 -14.08 -14.49
C GLY A 355 42.13 -15.28 -14.84
N ASP A 356 42.74 -16.48 -14.91
CA ASP A 356 42.06 -17.74 -15.28
C ASP A 356 41.19 -18.34 -14.17
N TYR A 357 41.19 -17.73 -12.99
CA TYR A 357 40.36 -18.15 -11.86
C TYR A 357 39.14 -17.24 -11.75
N SER A 358 37.96 -17.87 -11.84
CA SER A 358 36.66 -17.25 -11.55
C SER A 358 36.25 -17.68 -10.14
N TYR A 359 36.17 -16.74 -9.19
CA TYR A 359 35.47 -16.98 -7.94
C TYR A 359 34.00 -16.62 -8.11
N THR A 360 33.13 -17.63 -8.19
CA THR A 360 31.74 -17.45 -7.76
C THR A 360 31.77 -17.36 -6.25
N LEU A 361 31.39 -16.19 -5.70
CA LEU A 361 31.03 -16.13 -4.29
C LEU A 361 29.91 -17.14 -4.11
N SER A 362 30.18 -18.12 -3.26
CA SER A 362 29.46 -19.39 -3.15
C SER A 362 27.96 -19.22 -3.35
N GLU A 363 27.43 -19.95 -4.34
CA GLU A 363 26.03 -20.30 -4.48
C GLU A 363 25.51 -20.86 -3.15
N GLY A 364 24.94 -19.97 -2.36
CA GLY A 364 24.27 -20.29 -1.11
C GLY A 364 22.90 -19.66 -1.12
N THR A 365 22.09 -19.96 -2.14
CA THR A 365 20.63 -19.79 -2.18
C THR A 365 20.06 -18.78 -1.17
N THR A 366 20.39 -17.50 -1.28
CA THR A 366 19.49 -16.47 -0.74
C THR A 366 18.36 -16.40 -1.73
N LYS A 367 17.31 -17.18 -1.46
CA LYS A 367 16.06 -17.09 -2.19
C LYS A 367 15.49 -15.70 -1.91
N TYR A 368 15.84 -14.75 -2.77
CA TYR A 368 15.42 -13.36 -2.66
C TYR A 368 13.91 -13.33 -2.56
N SER A 369 13.41 -12.75 -1.48
CA SER A 369 12.01 -12.89 -1.09
C SER A 369 11.17 -11.75 -1.64
N THR A 370 11.76 -10.55 -1.77
CA THR A 370 11.10 -9.37 -2.31
C THR A 370 11.66 -8.85 -3.64
N GLY A 371 12.93 -9.16 -3.96
CA GLY A 371 13.63 -8.62 -5.14
C GLY A 371 14.45 -7.36 -4.87
N ILE A 372 14.32 -6.75 -3.67
CA ILE A 372 15.02 -5.54 -3.25
C ILE A 372 15.94 -5.87 -2.05
N ASP A 373 17.25 -5.68 -2.20
CA ASP A 373 18.25 -6.07 -1.19
C ASP A 373 18.03 -5.41 0.17
N GLU A 374 17.75 -4.10 0.17
CA GLU A 374 17.52 -3.33 1.39
C GLU A 374 16.32 -3.87 2.19
N VAL A 375 15.26 -4.29 1.48
CA VAL A 375 14.06 -4.87 2.08
C VAL A 375 14.34 -6.27 2.63
N ASP A 376 15.03 -7.11 1.86
CA ASP A 376 15.38 -8.46 2.28
C ASP A 376 16.30 -8.45 3.52
N ASP A 377 17.22 -7.49 3.63
CA ASP A 377 18.05 -7.28 4.82
C ASP A 377 17.25 -6.82 6.05
N LEU A 378 16.28 -5.92 5.88
CA LEU A 378 15.39 -5.47 6.95
C LEU A 378 14.49 -6.60 7.48
N LEU A 379 14.00 -7.48 6.59
CA LEU A 379 13.11 -8.58 6.93
C LEU A 379 13.85 -9.83 7.43
N ARG A 380 15.17 -9.93 7.22
CA ARG A 380 15.97 -11.15 7.49
C ARG A 380 15.83 -11.73 8.90
N GLU A 381 15.63 -10.88 9.91
CA GLU A 381 15.46 -11.29 11.31
C GLU A 381 14.07 -11.86 11.61
N TYR A 382 13.08 -11.52 10.79
CA TYR A 382 11.67 -11.91 10.97
C TYR A 382 11.28 -13.10 10.09
N ILE A 383 12.14 -13.54 9.16
CA ILE A 383 11.92 -14.73 8.36
C ILE A 383 12.10 -15.97 9.22
N ARG A 384 11.03 -16.79 9.34
CA ARG A 384 11.08 -18.09 10.02
C ARG A 384 12.05 -19.03 9.31
N LYS A 385 13.28 -19.13 9.83
CA LYS A 385 14.27 -20.12 9.36
C LYS A 385 13.74 -21.51 9.62
N LYS A 386 13.64 -22.35 8.58
CA LYS A 386 13.41 -23.78 8.79
C LYS A 386 14.56 -24.31 9.65
N PRO A 387 14.30 -25.06 10.72
CA PRO A 387 15.36 -25.72 11.45
C PRO A 387 16.09 -26.62 10.44
N MET A 388 17.37 -26.34 10.20
CA MET A 388 18.21 -27.26 9.46
C MET A 388 18.34 -28.49 10.35
N LEU A 389 17.65 -29.58 9.99
CA LEU A 389 17.99 -30.89 10.55
C LEU A 389 19.44 -31.14 10.15
N GLY A 390 20.36 -30.93 11.09
CA GLY A 390 21.70 -31.46 10.97
C GLY A 390 21.56 -32.96 10.78
N ALA A 391 21.98 -33.45 9.62
CA ALA A 391 22.23 -34.88 9.45
C ALA A 391 23.30 -35.24 10.50
N VAL A 392 22.88 -35.95 11.53
CA VAL A 392 23.78 -36.58 12.51
C VAL A 392 24.42 -37.80 11.87
#